data_AF-A0A2D5B1W2-F1
#
_entry.id   AF-A0A2D5B1W2-F1
#
_cell.length_a   1.000
_cell.length_b   1.000
_cell.length_c   1.000
_cell.angle_alpha   90.00
_cell.angle_beta   90.00
_cell.angle_gamma   90.00
#
_symmetry.space_group_name_H-M   'P 1'
#
loop_
_entity.id
_entity.type
_entity.pdbx_description
1 polymer ?
#
loop_
_entity_poly.entity_id
_entity_poly.type
_entity_poly.pdbx_seq_one_letter_code
_entity_poly.pdbx_strand_id
1 'polypeptide(L)'
;MGSGSRPCRKFRDLRRSDPGPRSGRCCRGSGRIPDHRGLDRNVGQLRAEGRDERLRYAPGRNLPPYAYLPGRDPHPTRHPDGHSFEREGGQREPPCDPPPVYLPPHQWAENERYLFGVDLYNGGYLWEAHEAWEGLWHVSKLDKPQAQHLQGLIQCAAACLKIAMGQPSGLARLTVLGTEKIERTALSDGPIYMGLDALEFVKRMRAFAASNPKTHGGRPRLELS
;
A
#
# COMPACT_ATOMS: atom_id res chain seq x y z
N MET A 1 27.38 -9.31 -24.53
CA MET A 1 26.84 -10.11 -23.40
C MET A 1 25.82 -9.23 -22.65
N GLY A 2 24.56 -9.31 -23.05
CA GLY A 2 23.49 -8.43 -22.54
C GLY A 2 22.89 -8.98 -21.25
N SER A 3 23.14 -8.29 -20.14
CA SER A 3 22.51 -8.54 -18.84
C SER A 3 21.10 -7.95 -18.86
N GLY A 4 20.11 -8.77 -19.17
CA GLY A 4 18.69 -8.41 -19.09
C GLY A 4 18.26 -8.21 -17.64
N SER A 5 18.11 -6.95 -17.23
CA SER A 5 17.41 -6.58 -15.99
C SER A 5 15.98 -7.11 -16.04
N ARG A 6 15.67 -8.09 -15.19
CA ARG A 6 14.29 -8.55 -14.98
C ARG A 6 13.54 -7.45 -14.21
N PRO A 7 12.43 -6.90 -14.73
CA PRO A 7 11.61 -5.99 -13.95
C PRO A 7 11.04 -6.73 -12.75
N CYS A 8 11.09 -6.09 -11.57
CA CYS A 8 10.30 -6.50 -10.41
C CYS A 8 8.87 -6.68 -10.90
N ARG A 9 8.28 -7.85 -10.65
CA ARG A 9 6.89 -8.12 -11.03
C ARG A 9 6.06 -7.03 -10.38
N LYS A 10 5.51 -6.12 -11.20
CA LYS A 10 4.35 -5.31 -10.83
C LYS A 10 3.38 -6.24 -10.10
N PHE A 11 2.63 -5.72 -9.13
CA PHE A 11 1.51 -6.40 -8.50
C PHE A 11 0.46 -6.72 -9.60
N ARG A 12 0.77 -7.69 -10.45
CA ARG A 12 0.02 -8.13 -11.61
C ARG A 12 -1.01 -9.07 -11.02
N ASP A 13 -2.25 -8.61 -11.07
CA ASP A 13 -3.49 -9.36 -10.91
C ASP A 13 -3.32 -10.78 -10.37
N LEU A 14 -3.62 -10.97 -9.09
CA LEU A 14 -3.95 -12.28 -8.52
C LEU A 14 -5.31 -12.76 -9.04
N ARG A 15 -5.46 -12.86 -10.37
CA ARG A 15 -6.58 -13.54 -11.02
C ARG A 15 -6.06 -14.61 -12.00
N ARG A 16 -6.49 -15.84 -11.72
CA ARG A 16 -6.43 -17.10 -12.51
C ARG A 16 -5.13 -17.89 -12.31
N SER A 17 -5.15 -19.17 -11.95
CA SER A 17 -6.02 -20.24 -12.46
C SER A 17 -6.25 -21.35 -11.43
N ASP A 18 -7.51 -21.72 -11.21
CA ASP A 18 -7.89 -23.03 -10.65
C ASP A 18 -8.60 -23.81 -11.77
N PRO A 19 -8.22 -25.07 -12.07
CA PRO A 19 -8.87 -25.87 -13.09
C PRO A 19 -10.20 -26.39 -12.55
N GLY A 20 -11.31 -25.96 -13.17
CA GLY A 20 -12.64 -26.46 -12.84
C GLY A 20 -12.77 -27.98 -13.08
N PRO A 21 -13.52 -28.71 -12.24
CA PRO A 21 -13.80 -30.11 -12.49
C PRO A 21 -14.85 -30.28 -13.60
N ARG A 22 -14.65 -31.36 -14.35
CA ARG A 22 -15.44 -31.78 -15.51
C ARG A 22 -16.83 -32.26 -15.11
N SER A 23 -17.73 -32.10 -16.10
CA SER A 23 -19.10 -32.59 -16.22
C SER A 23 -19.47 -33.89 -15.48
N GLY A 24 -20.57 -33.81 -14.73
CA GLY A 24 -21.41 -34.95 -14.34
C GLY A 24 -22.88 -34.54 -14.53
N ARG A 25 -23.64 -35.37 -15.25
CA ARG A 25 -25.01 -35.12 -15.72
C ARG A 25 -26.02 -35.69 -14.70
N CYS A 26 -27.22 -35.08 -14.68
CA CYS A 26 -28.55 -35.66 -14.44
C CYS A 26 -29.40 -35.20 -13.22
N CYS A 27 -30.66 -34.87 -13.58
CA CYS A 27 -31.95 -35.05 -12.88
C CYS A 27 -32.62 -33.85 -12.14
N ARG A 28 -33.62 -33.30 -12.86
CA ARG A 28 -34.96 -32.80 -12.50
C ARG A 28 -35.30 -32.46 -11.04
N GLY A 29 -35.88 -31.27 -10.85
CA GLY A 29 -36.78 -30.93 -9.75
C GLY A 29 -37.41 -29.56 -9.95
N SER A 30 -38.72 -29.50 -10.14
CA SER A 30 -39.49 -28.25 -10.29
C SER A 30 -39.67 -27.55 -8.93
N GLY A 31 -39.56 -26.22 -8.88
CA GLY A 31 -39.83 -25.43 -7.69
C GLY A 31 -40.08 -23.96 -8.02
N ARG A 32 -41.15 -23.41 -7.46
CA ARG A 32 -41.82 -22.13 -7.75
C ARG A 32 -40.95 -20.87 -7.64
N ILE A 33 -41.30 -19.88 -8.48
CA ILE A 33 -40.94 -18.45 -8.37
C ILE A 33 -41.79 -17.79 -7.26
N PRO A 34 -41.24 -16.89 -6.44
CA PRO A 34 -42.01 -15.82 -5.85
C PRO A 34 -41.59 -14.42 -6.34
N ASP A 35 -42.60 -13.57 -6.34
CA ASP A 35 -42.73 -12.20 -6.82
C ASP A 35 -41.95 -11.15 -6.00
N HIS A 36 -41.72 -10.01 -6.65
CA HIS A 36 -41.12 -8.77 -6.16
C HIS A 36 -41.97 -8.09 -5.07
N ARG A 37 -41.31 -7.56 -4.02
CA ARG A 37 -41.50 -6.17 -3.52
C ARG A 37 -40.69 -5.88 -2.24
N GLY A 38 -39.91 -4.80 -2.31
CA GLY A 38 -39.92 -3.71 -1.32
C GLY A 38 -39.07 -3.83 -0.05
N LEU A 39 -38.28 -2.77 0.17
CA LEU A 39 -37.80 -2.24 1.46
C LEU A 39 -36.64 -3.04 2.08
N ASP A 40 -35.51 -2.49 2.52
CA ASP A 40 -35.30 -1.16 3.07
C ASP A 40 -33.86 -0.66 2.89
N ARG A 41 -33.75 0.66 2.85
CA ARG A 41 -32.51 1.42 2.85
C ARG A 41 -31.87 1.31 4.24
N ASN A 42 -30.66 0.75 4.33
CA ASN A 42 -29.59 1.19 5.25
C ASN A 42 -28.43 0.18 5.23
N VAL A 43 -27.60 0.22 4.18
CA VAL A 43 -26.21 -0.23 4.36
C VAL A 43 -25.47 1.00 4.86
N GLY A 44 -25.40 1.08 6.19
CA GLY A 44 -24.74 2.13 6.93
C GLY A 44 -23.38 2.42 6.34
N GLN A 45 -23.27 3.64 5.82
CA GLN A 45 -22.04 4.35 5.61
C GLN A 45 -21.23 4.25 6.90
N LEU A 46 -20.23 3.37 6.90
CA LEU A 46 -19.16 3.35 7.90
C LEU A 46 -18.45 4.69 7.74
N ARG A 47 -18.95 5.68 8.47
CA ARG A 47 -18.32 6.99 8.63
C ARG A 47 -16.91 6.72 9.11
N ALA A 48 -15.96 7.39 8.46
CA ALA A 48 -14.58 7.49 8.89
C ALA A 48 -14.56 8.17 10.27
N GLU A 49 -14.74 7.40 11.34
CA GLU A 49 -14.59 7.87 12.70
C GLU A 49 -13.12 8.19 12.96
N GLY A 50 -12.82 9.48 13.17
CA GLY A 50 -11.57 9.98 13.75
C GLY A 50 -10.34 9.85 12.87
N ARG A 51 -10.23 10.64 11.80
CA ARG A 51 -8.92 10.90 11.17
C ARG A 51 -8.08 11.73 12.15
N ASP A 52 -7.27 11.01 12.90
CA ASP A 52 -6.30 11.50 13.85
C ASP A 52 -5.40 12.59 13.21
N GLU A 53 -5.67 13.87 13.49
CA GLU A 53 -4.89 15.05 13.08
C GLU A 53 -3.47 15.08 13.71
N ARG A 54 -3.01 13.95 14.24
CA ARG A 54 -1.64 13.76 14.73
C ARG A 54 -0.64 13.97 13.60
N LEU A 55 0.31 14.86 13.86
CA LEU A 55 1.56 15.12 13.15
C LEU A 55 1.59 14.62 11.71
N ARG A 56 1.19 15.50 10.78
CA ARG A 56 1.40 15.31 9.36
C ARG A 56 2.75 15.88 8.96
N TYR A 57 3.53 15.10 8.22
CA TYR A 57 4.84 15.47 7.71
C TYR A 57 4.75 16.24 6.38
N ALA A 58 3.69 16.03 5.59
CA ALA A 58 3.41 16.79 4.36
C ALA A 58 2.03 17.46 4.45
N PRO A 59 1.82 18.43 5.36
CA PRO A 59 0.50 19.03 5.61
C PRO A 59 -0.08 19.76 4.39
N GLY A 60 0.76 20.22 3.46
CA GLY A 60 0.33 20.88 2.21
C GLY A 60 -0.35 19.94 1.20
N ARG A 61 -0.23 18.62 1.38
CA ARG A 61 -0.84 17.63 0.47
C ARG A 61 -2.08 17.03 1.09
N ASN A 62 -3.21 17.05 0.38
CA ASN A 62 -4.44 16.43 0.87
C ASN A 62 -4.35 14.90 0.78
N LEU A 63 -4.88 14.21 1.80
CA LEU A 63 -5.06 12.76 1.71
C LEU A 63 -6.13 12.42 0.67
N PRO A 64 -6.02 11.28 -0.03
CA PRO A 64 -7.04 10.82 -0.96
C PRO A 64 -8.43 10.68 -0.28
N PRO A 65 -9.52 10.81 -1.06
CA PRO A 65 -10.89 10.71 -0.53
C PRO A 65 -11.21 9.32 0.06
N TYR A 66 -10.51 8.28 -0.40
CA TYR A 66 -10.61 6.92 0.13
C TYR A 66 -9.25 6.21 0.03
N ALA A 67 -9.01 5.25 0.93
CA ALA A 67 -7.87 4.33 0.83
C ALA A 67 -8.25 3.18 -0.10
N TYR A 68 -7.51 3.02 -1.20
CA TYR A 68 -7.81 2.01 -2.20
C TYR A 68 -7.58 0.59 -1.68
N LEU A 69 -8.64 -0.22 -1.74
CA LEU A 69 -8.59 -1.65 -1.48
C LEU A 69 -8.84 -2.45 -2.78
N PRO A 70 -7.82 -3.18 -3.28
CA PRO A 70 -7.95 -3.97 -4.50
C PRO A 70 -9.11 -4.96 -4.44
N GLY A 71 -9.96 -4.94 -5.48
CA GLY A 71 -11.14 -5.81 -5.60
C GLY A 71 -12.40 -5.27 -4.91
N ARG A 72 -12.32 -4.16 -4.18
CA ARG A 72 -13.47 -3.46 -3.58
C ARG A 72 -13.71 -2.10 -4.22
N ASP A 73 -12.67 -1.29 -4.35
CA ASP A 73 -12.79 0.13 -4.70
C ASP A 73 -12.41 0.39 -6.18
N PRO A 74 -12.89 1.50 -6.79
CA PRO A 74 -12.41 1.96 -8.09
C PRO A 74 -10.89 2.13 -8.10
N HIS A 75 -10.22 1.59 -9.12
CA HIS A 75 -8.77 1.69 -9.24
C HIS A 75 -8.34 3.16 -9.40
N PRO A 76 -7.42 3.68 -8.56
CA PRO A 76 -7.08 5.11 -8.51
C PRO A 76 -6.75 5.73 -9.86
N THR A 77 -5.93 5.06 -10.67
CA THR A 77 -5.45 5.59 -11.97
C THR A 77 -6.04 4.92 -13.21
N ARG A 78 -6.87 3.89 -13.07
CA ARG A 78 -7.34 3.06 -14.20
C ARG A 78 -8.87 2.98 -14.32
N HIS A 79 -9.58 3.47 -13.32
CA HIS A 79 -11.02 3.51 -13.30
C HIS A 79 -11.48 4.97 -13.43
N PRO A 80 -12.50 5.30 -14.23
CA PRO A 80 -12.99 6.67 -14.38
C PRO A 80 -13.38 7.37 -13.06
N ASP A 81 -13.87 6.60 -12.09
CA ASP A 81 -14.19 7.06 -10.73
C ASP A 81 -13.01 6.97 -9.73
N GLY A 82 -11.81 6.68 -10.25
CA GLY A 82 -10.59 6.60 -9.45
C GLY A 82 -10.13 7.97 -8.98
N HIS A 83 -9.66 8.05 -7.74
CA HIS A 83 -9.24 9.33 -7.13
C HIS A 83 -7.98 9.96 -7.74
N SER A 84 -7.33 9.29 -8.70
CA SER A 84 -6.16 9.77 -9.44
C SER A 84 -6.29 9.50 -10.95
N PHE A 85 -7.53 9.41 -11.47
CA PHE A 85 -7.77 9.06 -12.87
C PHE A 85 -7.62 10.28 -13.77
N GLU A 86 -6.66 10.23 -14.68
CA GLU A 86 -6.48 11.24 -15.72
C GLU A 86 -7.46 10.98 -16.87
N ARG A 87 -8.36 11.93 -17.17
CA ARG A 87 -9.31 11.83 -18.29
C ARG A 87 -8.61 12.19 -19.61
N GLU A 88 -8.61 11.29 -20.59
CA GLU A 88 -8.16 11.61 -21.96
C GLU A 88 -8.99 12.78 -22.53
N GLY A 89 -8.31 13.84 -22.96
CA GLY A 89 -8.93 15.02 -23.57
C GLY A 89 -9.40 16.10 -22.58
N GLY A 90 -9.29 15.88 -21.27
CA GLY A 90 -9.27 16.98 -20.30
C GLY A 90 -8.02 17.83 -20.54
N GLN A 91 -8.10 19.15 -20.31
CA GLN A 91 -6.90 19.99 -20.27
C GLN A 91 -5.85 19.25 -19.44
N ARG A 92 -4.66 19.08 -20.00
CA ARG A 92 -3.55 18.31 -19.43
C ARG A 92 -3.13 19.00 -18.15
N GLU A 93 -3.87 18.81 -17.06
CA GLU A 93 -3.38 19.13 -15.73
C GLU A 93 -2.07 18.34 -15.61
N PRO A 94 -0.95 19.00 -15.28
CA PRO A 94 0.29 18.28 -15.06
C PRO A 94 0.01 17.14 -14.08
N PRO A 95 0.69 15.99 -14.20
CA PRO A 95 0.50 14.87 -13.28
C PRO A 95 0.43 15.43 -11.86
N CYS A 96 -0.57 15.03 -11.07
CA CYS A 96 -0.83 15.62 -9.75
C CYS A 96 0.43 15.67 -8.86
N ASP A 97 1.44 14.84 -9.18
CA ASP A 97 2.79 15.00 -8.65
C ASP A 97 3.86 15.13 -9.75
N PRO A 98 4.87 16.00 -9.55
CA PRO A 98 6.06 16.02 -10.41
C PRO A 98 6.79 14.66 -10.39
N PRO A 99 7.56 14.32 -11.44
CA PRO A 99 8.36 13.10 -11.47
C PRO A 99 9.22 12.96 -10.20
N PRO A 100 9.41 11.74 -9.67
CA PRO A 100 10.24 11.55 -8.50
C PRO A 100 11.67 12.04 -8.79
N VAL A 101 12.19 12.87 -7.89
CA VAL A 101 13.57 13.36 -7.94
C VAL A 101 14.36 12.63 -6.85
N TYR A 102 15.56 12.20 -7.18
CA TYR A 102 16.47 11.64 -6.19
C TYR A 102 16.93 12.76 -5.25
N LEU A 103 16.77 12.54 -3.95
CA LEU A 103 17.38 13.32 -2.89
C LEU A 103 18.18 12.37 -1.98
N PRO A 104 19.39 12.74 -1.56
CA PRO A 104 20.21 11.89 -0.71
C PRO A 104 19.53 11.67 0.66
N PRO A 105 19.81 10.55 1.36
CA PRO A 105 19.10 10.17 2.58
C PRO A 105 19.07 11.22 3.70
N HIS A 106 20.11 12.05 3.81
CA HIS A 106 20.19 13.10 4.83
C HIS A 106 19.28 14.30 4.54
N GLN A 107 18.76 14.45 3.31
CA GLN A 107 17.79 15.47 2.89
C GLN A 107 16.35 14.92 2.89
N TRP A 108 16.08 13.87 3.68
CA TRP A 108 14.75 13.24 3.73
C TRP A 108 13.64 14.23 4.09
N ALA A 109 13.94 15.23 4.94
CA ALA A 109 12.98 16.25 5.39
C ALA A 109 12.55 17.21 4.27
N GLU A 110 13.32 17.29 3.18
CA GLU A 110 12.97 18.08 1.99
C GLU A 110 12.22 17.23 0.94
N ASN A 111 12.19 15.90 1.13
CA ASN A 111 11.54 14.99 0.20
C ASN A 111 10.04 14.89 0.49
N GLU A 112 9.27 15.82 -0.06
CA GLU A 112 7.81 15.88 0.13
C GLU A 112 7.08 14.58 -0.24
N ARG A 113 7.54 13.85 -1.28
CA ARG A 113 6.96 12.56 -1.66
C ARG A 113 7.20 11.49 -0.60
N TYR A 114 8.37 11.48 0.04
CA TYR A 114 8.69 10.57 1.15
C TYR A 114 7.80 10.88 2.36
N LEU A 115 7.74 12.15 2.76
CA LEU A 115 6.91 12.63 3.88
C LEU A 115 5.42 12.34 3.65
N PHE A 116 4.92 12.53 2.43
CA PHE A 116 3.54 12.19 2.10
C PHE A 116 3.28 10.68 2.14
N GLY A 117 4.24 9.84 1.71
CA GLY A 117 4.14 8.39 1.87
C GLY A 117 4.03 7.97 3.35
N VAL A 118 4.72 8.67 4.24
CA VAL A 118 4.61 8.47 5.70
C VAL A 118 3.22 8.87 6.21
N ASP A 119 2.69 10.02 5.79
CA ASP A 119 1.32 10.45 6.11
C ASP A 119 0.27 9.44 5.63
N LEU A 120 0.40 8.96 4.38
CA LEU A 120 -0.49 7.96 3.79
C LEU A 120 -0.45 6.64 4.58
N TYR A 121 0.76 6.15 4.90
CA TYR A 121 0.93 4.92 5.67
C TYR A 121 0.29 5.03 7.06
N ASN A 122 0.55 6.14 7.76
CA ASN A 122 -0.02 6.43 9.08
C ASN A 122 -1.54 6.60 9.01
N GLY A 123 -2.06 7.20 7.95
CA GLY A 123 -3.50 7.36 7.68
C GLY A 123 -4.23 6.09 7.22
N GLY A 124 -3.52 5.02 6.86
CA GLY A 124 -4.11 3.75 6.43
C GLY A 124 -4.30 3.62 4.91
N TYR A 125 -3.80 4.58 4.15
CA TYR A 125 -3.73 4.60 2.69
C TYR A 125 -2.54 3.75 2.22
N LEU A 126 -2.58 2.46 2.55
CA LEU A 126 -1.44 1.55 2.45
C LEU A 126 -1.01 1.29 1.00
N TRP A 127 -1.96 1.28 0.07
CA TRP A 127 -1.65 1.18 -1.36
C TRP A 127 -1.02 2.48 -1.88
N GLU A 128 -1.57 3.63 -1.50
CA GLU A 128 -1.06 4.93 -1.93
C GLU A 128 0.34 5.19 -1.36
N ALA A 129 0.61 4.80 -0.11
CA ALA A 129 1.94 4.86 0.48
C ALA A 129 2.96 4.01 -0.30
N HIS A 130 2.55 2.79 -0.71
CA HIS A 130 3.36 1.92 -1.55
C HIS A 130 3.74 2.61 -2.87
N GLU A 131 2.77 3.19 -3.58
CA GLU A 131 3.03 3.88 -4.86
C GLU A 131 3.90 5.12 -4.67
N ALA A 132 3.66 5.91 -3.60
CA ALA A 132 4.46 7.10 -3.29
C ALA A 132 5.94 6.74 -3.11
N TRP A 133 6.24 5.63 -2.43
CA TRP A 133 7.62 5.16 -2.25
C TRP A 133 8.18 4.40 -3.45
N GLU A 134 7.38 3.75 -4.31
CA GLU A 134 7.87 3.01 -5.47
C GLU A 134 8.63 3.93 -6.44
N GLY A 135 8.09 5.14 -6.68
CA GLY A 135 8.76 6.16 -7.49
C GLY A 135 10.12 6.57 -6.92
N LEU A 136 10.22 6.76 -5.60
CA LEU A 136 11.48 7.08 -4.92
C LEU A 136 12.47 5.92 -4.99
N TRP A 137 11.99 4.69 -4.75
CA TRP A 137 12.82 3.49 -4.84
C TRP A 137 13.45 3.33 -6.23
N HIS A 138 12.73 3.68 -7.29
CA HIS A 138 13.24 3.63 -8.66
C HIS A 138 14.40 4.60 -8.91
N VAL A 139 14.31 5.84 -8.39
CA VAL A 139 15.37 6.84 -8.58
C VAL A 139 16.56 6.65 -7.63
N SER A 140 16.37 5.95 -6.51
CA SER A 140 17.43 5.64 -5.54
C SER A 140 18.26 4.39 -5.86
N LYS A 141 18.07 3.71 -6.99
CA LYS A 141 18.73 2.40 -7.27
C LYS A 141 20.26 2.39 -7.20
N LEU A 142 20.91 3.53 -7.43
CA LEU A 142 22.36 3.66 -7.32
C LEU A 142 22.84 3.84 -5.87
N ASP A 143 21.96 4.31 -4.98
CA ASP A 143 22.14 4.34 -3.53
C ASP A 143 21.50 3.07 -2.93
N LYS A 144 22.33 2.04 -2.74
CA LYS A 144 21.85 0.72 -2.29
C LYS A 144 21.17 0.79 -0.90
N PRO A 145 21.73 1.46 0.12
CA PRO A 145 21.04 1.65 1.39
C PRO A 145 19.66 2.29 1.22
N GLN A 146 19.56 3.40 0.48
CA GLN A 146 18.28 4.11 0.33
C GLN A 146 17.25 3.26 -0.40
N ALA A 147 17.66 2.59 -1.48
CA ALA A 147 16.81 1.68 -2.22
C ALA A 147 16.34 0.50 -1.35
N GLN A 148 17.18 -0.03 -0.47
CA GLN A 148 16.79 -1.11 0.46
C GLN A 148 15.80 -0.61 1.51
N HIS A 149 16.05 0.56 2.09
CA HIS A 149 15.17 1.17 3.09
C HIS A 149 13.75 1.38 2.52
N LEU A 150 13.66 2.06 1.37
CA LEU A 150 12.40 2.30 0.67
C LEU A 150 11.69 1.00 0.28
N GLN A 151 12.43 0.03 -0.26
CA GLN A 151 11.87 -1.28 -0.58
C GLN A 151 11.33 -2.01 0.67
N GLY A 152 11.98 -1.82 1.82
CA GLY A 152 11.50 -2.33 3.10
C GLY A 152 10.17 -1.74 3.52
N LEU A 153 10.05 -0.41 3.47
CA LEU A 153 8.80 0.32 3.75
C LEU A 153 7.65 -0.11 2.81
N ILE A 154 7.94 -0.23 1.51
CA ILE A 154 7.01 -0.72 0.47
C ILE A 154 6.48 -2.13 0.82
N GLN A 155 7.35 -3.02 1.28
CA GLN A 155 6.98 -4.38 1.67
C GLN A 155 6.16 -4.41 2.97
N CYS A 156 6.50 -3.59 3.97
CA CYS A 156 5.70 -3.43 5.18
C CYS A 156 4.30 -2.87 4.88
N ALA A 157 4.17 -1.88 3.99
CA ALA A 157 2.88 -1.37 3.54
C ALA A 157 2.06 -2.46 2.83
N ALA A 158 2.68 -3.22 1.93
CA ALA A 158 2.02 -4.34 1.25
C ALA A 158 1.58 -5.44 2.24
N ALA A 159 2.37 -5.71 3.28
CA ALA A 159 2.02 -6.65 4.34
C ALA A 159 0.76 -6.22 5.09
N CYS A 160 0.68 -4.95 5.47
CA CYS A 160 -0.50 -4.37 6.12
C CYS A 160 -1.72 -4.35 5.18
N LEU A 161 -1.53 -4.06 3.89
CA LEU A 161 -2.61 -4.02 2.90
C LEU A 161 -3.24 -5.41 2.73
N LYS A 162 -2.43 -6.47 2.80
CA LYS A 162 -2.92 -7.85 2.78
C LYS A 162 -3.87 -8.17 3.94
N ILE A 163 -3.65 -7.61 5.13
CA ILE A 163 -4.59 -7.72 6.25
C ILE A 163 -5.89 -7.00 5.92
N ALA A 164 -5.82 -5.77 5.40
CA ALA A 164 -7.00 -4.99 5.01
C ALA A 164 -7.84 -5.70 3.94
N MET A 165 -7.21 -6.49 3.06
CA MET A 165 -7.87 -7.30 2.03
C MET A 165 -8.45 -8.63 2.56
N GLY A 166 -8.30 -8.95 3.85
CA GLY A 166 -8.69 -10.24 4.41
C GLY A 166 -7.81 -11.42 3.95
N GLN A 167 -6.58 -11.14 3.52
CA GLN A 167 -5.63 -12.12 2.96
C GLN A 167 -4.35 -12.23 3.81
N PRO A 168 -4.42 -12.70 5.07
CA PRO A 168 -3.30 -12.66 6.02
C PRO A 168 -2.12 -13.58 5.65
N SER A 169 -2.29 -14.51 4.71
CA SER A 169 -1.23 -15.44 4.28
C SER A 169 0.03 -14.73 3.76
N GLY A 170 -0.10 -13.49 3.26
CA GLY A 170 1.03 -12.67 2.81
C GLY A 170 1.76 -11.90 3.92
N LEU A 171 1.17 -11.76 5.11
CA LEU A 171 1.65 -10.88 6.18
C LEU A 171 3.03 -11.28 6.68
N ALA A 172 3.20 -12.54 7.11
CA ALA A 172 4.43 -13.01 7.73
C ALA A 172 5.63 -12.88 6.77
N ARG A 173 5.47 -13.37 5.53
CA ARG A 173 6.54 -13.31 4.52
C ARG A 173 6.93 -11.87 4.18
N LEU A 174 5.97 -11.00 3.90
CA LEU A 174 6.26 -9.62 3.52
C LEU A 174 6.87 -8.82 4.68
N THR A 175 6.43 -9.10 5.91
CA THR A 175 7.01 -8.47 7.11
C THR A 175 8.47 -8.86 7.29
N VAL A 176 8.81 -10.15 7.15
CA VAL A 176 10.21 -10.60 7.24
C VAL A 176 11.07 -9.91 6.17
N LEU A 177 10.65 -9.98 4.90
CA LEU A 177 11.39 -9.37 3.80
C LEU A 177 11.57 -7.86 3.98
N GLY A 178 10.52 -7.16 4.41
CA GLY A 178 10.55 -5.71 4.60
C GLY A 178 11.44 -5.30 5.77
N THR A 179 11.26 -5.95 6.92
CA THR A 179 12.02 -5.63 8.14
C THR A 179 13.50 -5.98 8.03
N GLU A 180 13.86 -7.07 7.36
CA GLU A 180 15.28 -7.39 7.09
C GLU A 180 15.98 -6.31 6.27
N LYS A 181 15.28 -5.65 5.35
CA LYS A 181 15.88 -4.57 4.53
C LYS A 181 16.12 -3.32 5.36
N ILE A 182 15.13 -2.93 6.16
CA ILE A 182 15.22 -1.76 7.06
C ILE A 182 16.30 -2.00 8.11
N GLU A 183 16.35 -3.20 8.70
CA GLU A 183 17.38 -3.59 9.66
C GLU A 183 18.79 -3.57 9.05
N ARG A 184 18.96 -4.08 7.82
CA ARG A 184 20.26 -4.01 7.12
C ARG A 184 20.73 -2.57 6.93
N THR A 185 19.82 -1.66 6.55
CA THR A 185 20.17 -0.23 6.40
C THR A 185 20.54 0.41 7.72
N ALA A 186 19.87 0.03 8.81
CA ALA A 186 20.17 0.54 10.13
C ALA A 186 21.57 0.09 10.62
N LEU A 187 21.93 -1.16 10.31
CA LEU A 187 23.23 -1.73 10.67
C LEU A 187 24.38 -1.16 9.83
N SER A 188 24.13 -0.72 8.59
CA SER A 188 25.17 -0.16 7.71
C SER A 188 25.36 1.35 7.85
N ASP A 189 24.26 2.11 8.00
CA ASP A 189 24.27 3.57 7.88
C ASP A 189 23.85 4.30 9.17
N GLY A 190 23.38 3.56 10.18
CA GLY A 190 23.02 4.08 11.50
C GLY A 190 21.56 3.81 11.90
N PRO A 191 21.26 3.81 13.21
CA PRO A 191 19.94 3.40 13.72
C PRO A 191 18.80 4.33 13.30
N ILE A 192 19.10 5.62 13.08
CA ILE A 192 18.17 6.60 12.52
C ILE A 192 18.52 6.77 11.04
N TYR A 193 17.60 6.38 10.16
CA TYR A 193 17.80 6.47 8.71
C TYR A 193 16.58 7.12 8.05
N MET A 194 16.81 8.17 7.24
CA MET A 194 15.75 9.01 6.67
C MET A 194 14.75 9.54 7.72
N GLY A 195 15.23 9.86 8.92
CA GLY A 195 14.42 10.34 10.03
C GLY A 195 13.72 9.25 10.85
N LEU A 196 13.72 8.00 10.39
CA LEU A 196 13.07 6.89 11.10
C LEU A 196 14.06 6.18 12.04
N ASP A 197 13.69 5.98 13.31
CA ASP A 197 14.32 4.95 14.14
C ASP A 197 13.98 3.56 13.57
N ALA A 198 14.89 3.07 12.74
CA ALA A 198 14.68 1.91 11.89
C ALA A 198 14.60 0.62 12.73
N LEU A 199 15.40 0.52 13.80
CA LEU A 199 15.43 -0.67 14.65
C LEU A 199 14.18 -0.76 15.53
N GLU A 200 13.73 0.37 16.11
CA GLU A 200 12.51 0.38 16.90
C GLU A 200 11.28 0.11 16.01
N PHE A 201 11.23 0.68 14.79
CA PHE A 201 10.16 0.36 13.84
C PHE A 201 10.15 -1.13 13.48
N VAL A 202 11.31 -1.72 13.16
CA VAL A 202 11.45 -3.15 12.86
C VAL A 202 10.94 -4.02 14.01
N LYS A 203 11.33 -3.71 15.25
CA LYS A 203 10.88 -4.42 16.46
C LYS A 203 9.35 -4.36 16.58
N ARG A 204 8.75 -3.17 16.48
CA ARG A 204 7.30 -2.99 16.57
C ARG A 204 6.56 -3.72 15.44
N MET A 205 7.09 -3.69 14.21
CA MET A 205 6.45 -4.32 13.05
C MET A 205 6.49 -5.85 13.14
N ARG A 206 7.60 -6.43 13.61
CA ARG A 206 7.70 -7.86 13.88
C ARG A 206 6.74 -8.29 14.99
N ALA A 207 6.65 -7.53 16.08
CA ALA A 207 5.71 -7.79 17.17
C ALA A 207 4.25 -7.74 16.69
N PHE A 208 3.90 -6.73 15.88
CA PHE A 208 2.58 -6.62 15.26
C PHE A 208 2.27 -7.82 14.36
N ALA A 209 3.19 -8.26 13.50
CA ALA A 209 2.94 -9.44 12.68
C ALA A 209 2.79 -10.73 13.50
N ALA A 210 3.58 -10.88 14.57
CA ALA A 210 3.52 -12.03 15.47
C ALA A 210 2.20 -12.12 16.25
N SER A 211 1.51 -10.99 16.49
CA SER A 211 0.21 -10.98 17.17
C SER A 211 -0.96 -11.48 16.29
N ASN A 212 -0.69 -11.92 15.05
CA ASN A 212 -1.67 -12.40 14.07
C ASN A 212 -2.90 -11.48 13.90
N PRO A 213 -2.67 -10.19 13.56
CA PRO A 213 -3.69 -9.16 13.56
C PRO A 213 -4.79 -9.43 12.53
N LYS A 214 -6.04 -9.13 12.91
CA LYS A 214 -7.21 -9.20 12.01
C LYS A 214 -7.48 -7.89 11.27
N THR A 215 -6.98 -6.79 11.80
CA THR A 215 -7.10 -5.45 11.21
C THR A 215 -5.73 -4.79 11.12
N HIS A 216 -5.58 -3.85 10.20
CA HIS A 216 -4.34 -3.09 10.04
C HIS A 216 -4.24 -1.88 10.98
N GLY A 217 -5.27 -1.61 11.80
CA GLY A 217 -5.33 -0.43 12.69
C GLY A 217 -4.28 -0.42 13.79
N GLY A 218 -3.85 -1.59 14.28
CA GLY A 218 -2.81 -1.73 15.30
C GLY A 218 -1.38 -1.76 14.75
N ARG A 219 -1.18 -1.46 13.46
CA ARG A 219 0.16 -1.43 12.85
C ARG A 219 1.01 -0.34 13.53
N PRO A 220 2.34 -0.52 13.64
CA PRO A 220 3.23 0.53 14.12
C PRO A 220 3.14 1.74 13.18
N ARG A 221 3.12 2.94 13.74
CA ARG A 221 3.23 4.17 12.96
C ARG A 221 4.69 4.47 12.64
N LEU A 222 4.89 5.23 11.58
CA LEU A 222 6.18 5.82 11.22
C LEU A 222 6.27 7.19 11.91
N GLU A 223 7.23 7.32 12.82
CA GLU A 223 7.52 8.54 13.57
C GLU A 223 8.91 9.00 13.15
N LEU A 224 8.98 10.13 12.43
CA LEU A 224 10.23 10.73 11.98
C LEU A 224 10.75 11.75 13.00
N SER A 225 12.06 11.76 13.25
CA SER A 225 12.81 12.63 14.17
C SER A 225 14.09 13.17 13.54
#